data_AF-A0A914PKG3-F1
#
_entry.id   AF-A0A914PKG3-F1
#
_cell.length_a   1.000
_cell.length_b   1.000
_cell.length_c   1.000
_cell.angle_alpha   90.00
_cell.angle_beta   90.00
_cell.angle_gamma   90.00
#
_symmetry.space_group_name_H-M   'P 1'
#
loop_
_entity.id
_entity.type
_entity.pdbx_description
1 polymer ?
#
loop_
_entity_poly.entity_id
_entity_poly.type
_entity_poly.pdbx_seq_one_letter_code
_entity_poly.pdbx_strand_id
1 'polypeptide(L)'
;MALILVKHPYFNEPGFERHQGTARGDESSRKYNFNIEQANLIHALYGQFKNPPVYFKDVIMRHFWIKRDDIIKQAEKWLMNSSLNSANRGSGSDPDFDAGIPQNNQTTEATVRKLIQELTLMTDPTSDPTEALSTAADASSTLTV
;
A
#
# COMPACT_ATOMS: atom_id res chain seq x y z
N MET A 1 2.50 -10.67 22.37
CA MET A 1 1.72 -10.40 21.14
C MET A 1 2.00 -8.96 20.72
N ALA A 2 2.22 -8.71 19.43
CA ALA A 2 2.64 -7.40 18.94
C ALA A 2 1.53 -6.35 19.13
N LEU A 3 1.88 -5.19 19.70
CA LEU A 3 0.93 -4.13 20.05
C LEU A 3 0.75 -3.08 18.95
N ILE A 4 1.59 -3.05 17.91
CA ILE A 4 1.71 -1.88 17.02
C ILE A 4 1.09 -2.13 15.63
N LEU A 5 1.32 -3.30 15.03
CA LEU A 5 0.77 -3.66 13.70
C LEU A 5 -0.43 -4.60 13.84
N VAL A 6 -1.51 -4.08 14.42
CA VAL A 6 -2.75 -4.83 14.68
C VAL A 6 -3.88 -4.39 13.74
N LYS A 7 -4.94 -5.20 13.63
CA LYS A 7 -6.09 -4.92 12.75
C LYS A 7 -6.89 -3.66 13.16
N HIS A 8 -6.90 -3.34 14.45
CA HIS A 8 -7.65 -2.21 15.01
C HIS A 8 -6.77 -1.37 15.95
N PRO A 9 -5.77 -0.64 15.41
CA PRO A 9 -4.86 0.19 16.20
C PRO A 9 -5.57 1.26 17.02
N TYR A 10 -6.75 1.71 16.59
CA TYR A 10 -7.59 2.67 17.31
C TYR A 10 -7.84 2.30 18.79
N PHE A 11 -8.01 1.01 19.10
CA PHE A 11 -8.29 0.57 20.47
C PHE A 11 -7.04 0.47 21.35
N ASN A 12 -5.84 0.70 20.80
CA ASN A 12 -4.61 0.76 21.59
C ASN A 12 -4.41 2.11 22.26
N GLU A 13 -5.21 3.11 21.90
CA GLU A 13 -5.19 4.41 22.54
C GLU A 13 -5.87 4.34 23.92
N PRO A 14 -5.29 4.94 24.96
CA PRO A 14 -5.78 4.79 26.32
C PRO A 14 -7.21 5.32 26.47
N GLY A 15 -8.14 4.46 26.90
CA GLY A 15 -9.54 4.83 27.15
C GLY A 15 -10.49 4.60 25.98
N PHE A 16 -10.02 4.01 24.88
CA PHE A 16 -10.84 3.64 23.73
C PHE A 16 -11.26 2.16 23.73
N GLU A 17 -10.65 1.32 24.56
CA GLU A 17 -10.96 -0.11 24.70
C GLU A 17 -12.44 -0.33 25.04
N ARG A 18 -13.02 0.57 25.84
CA ARG A 18 -14.43 0.56 26.24
C ARG A 18 -15.42 0.74 25.08
N HIS A 19 -14.97 1.25 23.93
CA HIS A 19 -15.81 1.42 22.74
C HIS A 19 -15.76 0.20 21.82
N GLN A 20 -14.92 -0.81 22.12
CA GLN A 20 -14.81 -2.02 21.32
C GLN A 20 -16.12 -2.80 21.31
N GLY A 21 -16.56 -3.21 20.12
CA GLY A 21 -17.84 -3.91 19.93
C GLY A 21 -19.07 -3.01 19.90
N THR A 22 -18.90 -1.68 19.98
CA THR A 22 -19.98 -0.72 19.75
C THR A 22 -19.99 -0.26 18.30
N ALA A 23 -21.17 0.01 17.74
CA ALA A 23 -21.29 0.50 16.37
C ALA A 23 -20.50 1.81 16.13
N ARG A 24 -20.48 2.70 17.12
CA ARG A 24 -19.68 3.94 17.11
C ARG A 24 -18.18 3.66 17.14
N GLY A 25 -17.71 2.78 18.03
CA GLY A 25 -16.30 2.40 18.11
C GLY A 25 -15.81 1.72 16.84
N ASP A 26 -16.64 0.88 16.21
CA ASP A 26 -16.32 0.25 14.93
C ASP A 26 -16.23 1.27 13.80
N GLU A 27 -17.11 2.28 13.78
CA GLU A 27 -17.04 3.38 12.81
C GLU A 27 -15.78 4.22 12.99
N SER A 28 -15.46 4.61 14.23
CA SER A 28 -14.23 5.33 14.54
C SER A 28 -12.99 4.52 14.17
N SER A 29 -12.96 3.21 14.47
CA SER A 29 -11.88 2.32 14.06
C SER A 29 -11.74 2.22 12.54
N ARG A 30 -12.85 2.17 11.78
CA ARG A 30 -12.81 2.19 10.32
C ARG A 30 -12.23 3.50 9.76
N LYS A 31 -12.67 4.65 10.29
CA LYS A 31 -12.13 5.97 9.91
C LYS A 31 -10.62 6.06 10.21
N TYR A 32 -10.19 5.52 11.35
CA TYR A 32 -8.78 5.51 11.73
C TYR A 32 -7.94 4.62 10.81
N ASN A 33 -8.40 3.39 10.57
CA ASN A 33 -7.73 2.45 9.67
C ASN A 33 -7.58 3.04 8.27
N PHE A 34 -8.61 3.71 7.77
CA PHE A 34 -8.56 4.36 6.46
C PHE A 34 -7.37 5.33 6.35
N ASN A 35 -7.15 6.18 7.35
CA ASN A 35 -6.02 7.10 7.35
C ASN A 35 -4.66 6.38 7.40
N ILE A 36 -4.55 5.32 8.21
CA ILE A 36 -3.36 4.48 8.28
C ILE A 36 -3.07 3.80 6.93
N GLU A 37 -4.10 3.26 6.28
CA GLU A 37 -3.99 2.60 4.97
C GLU A 37 -3.45 3.58 3.91
N GLN A 38 -3.96 4.82 3.88
CA GLN A 38 -3.46 5.86 2.98
C GLN A 38 -1.99 6.23 3.26
N ALA A 39 -1.65 6.43 4.53
CA ALA A 39 -0.28 6.73 4.93
C ALA A 39 0.68 5.56 4.59
N ASN A 40 0.24 4.32 4.75
CA ASN A 40 1.00 3.13 4.41
C ASN A 40 1.30 3.07 2.90
N LEU A 41 0.29 3.28 2.05
CA LEU A 41 0.45 3.30 0.60
C LEU A 41 1.48 4.34 0.13
N ILE A 42 1.44 5.54 0.70
CA ILE A 42 2.36 6.61 0.30
C ILE A 42 3.77 6.36 0.85
N HIS A 43 3.91 6.17 2.15
CA HIS A 43 5.22 6.22 2.80
C HIS A 43 5.88 4.85 2.89
N ALA A 44 5.13 3.83 3.32
CA ALA A 44 5.68 2.51 3.55
C ALA A 44 5.80 1.71 2.25
N LEU A 45 4.91 1.91 1.29
CA LEU A 45 4.97 1.24 -0.01
C LEU A 45 5.68 2.10 -1.06
N TYR A 46 5.06 3.17 -1.54
CA TYR A 46 5.63 3.96 -2.63
C TYR A 46 6.96 4.63 -2.27
N GLY A 47 7.08 5.16 -1.05
CA GLY A 47 8.34 5.75 -0.56
C GLY A 47 9.49 4.76 -0.52
N GLN A 48 9.26 3.56 0.01
CA GLN A 48 10.27 2.50 0.08
C GLN A 48 10.60 1.92 -1.30
N PHE A 49 9.62 1.82 -2.18
CA PHE A 49 9.83 1.36 -3.56
C PHE A 49 10.67 2.37 -4.36
N LYS A 50 10.36 3.67 -4.25
CA LYS A 50 11.03 4.73 -5.02
C LYS A 50 12.42 5.08 -4.48
N ASN A 51 12.60 5.04 -3.16
CA ASN A 51 13.86 5.41 -2.51
C ASN A 51 14.19 4.46 -1.34
N PRO A 52 14.50 3.18 -1.63
CA PRO A 52 14.84 2.23 -0.59
C PRO A 52 16.17 2.61 0.07
N PRO A 53 16.31 2.47 1.40
CA PRO A 53 17.59 2.60 2.09
C PRO A 53 18.64 1.66 1.50
N VAL A 54 19.86 2.16 1.27
CA VAL A 54 20.93 1.43 0.56
C VAL A 54 21.16 0.04 1.14
N TYR A 55 21.20 -0.09 2.47
CA TYR A 55 21.44 -1.36 3.16
C TYR A 55 20.30 -2.36 3.07
N PHE A 56 19.07 -1.91 2.75
CA PHE A 56 17.88 -2.76 2.63
C PHE A 56 17.38 -2.87 1.20
N LYS A 57 18.05 -2.24 0.22
CA LYS A 57 17.57 -2.13 -1.15
C LYS A 57 17.23 -3.49 -1.76
N ASP A 58 18.14 -4.45 -1.68
CA ASP A 58 17.94 -5.75 -2.32
C ASP A 58 16.78 -6.52 -1.67
N VAL A 59 16.67 -6.45 -0.35
CA VAL A 59 15.57 -7.09 0.42
C VAL A 59 14.23 -6.44 0.06
N ILE A 60 14.18 -5.12 0.02
CA ILE A 60 12.97 -4.36 -0.30
C ILE A 60 12.52 -4.68 -1.73
N MET A 61 13.44 -4.57 -2.71
CA MET A 61 13.11 -4.84 -4.11
C MET A 61 12.69 -6.30 -4.33
N ARG A 62 13.37 -7.26 -3.68
CA ARG A 62 12.97 -8.67 -3.75
C ARG A 62 11.60 -8.90 -3.13
N HIS A 63 11.31 -8.28 -1.98
CA HIS A 63 10.01 -8.38 -1.33
C HIS A 63 8.89 -7.85 -2.24
N PHE A 64 9.07 -6.66 -2.81
CA PHE A 64 8.10 -6.08 -3.74
C PHE A 64 7.88 -6.97 -4.96
N TRP A 65 8.94 -7.55 -5.54
CA TRP A 65 8.78 -8.43 -6.70
C TRP A 65 7.99 -9.71 -6.39
N ILE A 66 8.30 -10.38 -5.27
CA ILE A 66 7.60 -11.60 -4.84
C ILE A 66 6.13 -11.28 -4.50
N LYS A 67 5.87 -10.13 -3.88
CA LYS A 67 4.55 -9.74 -3.37
C LYS A 67 3.76 -8.79 -4.26
N ARG A 68 4.25 -8.48 -5.46
CA ARG A 68 3.65 -7.45 -6.34
C ARG A 68 2.16 -7.67 -6.58
N ASP A 69 1.74 -8.91 -6.87
CA ASP A 69 0.34 -9.20 -7.21
C ASP A 69 -0.57 -9.01 -5.98
N ASP A 70 -0.10 -9.40 -4.79
CA ASP A 70 -0.82 -9.20 -3.53
C ASP A 70 -0.91 -7.71 -3.19
N ILE A 71 0.20 -6.98 -3.36
CA ILE A 71 0.28 -5.53 -3.08
C ILE A 71 -0.61 -4.74 -4.02
N ILE A 72 -0.62 -5.06 -5.32
CA ILE A 72 -1.47 -4.41 -6.32
C ILE A 72 -2.95 -4.62 -5.97
N LYS A 73 -3.38 -5.87 -5.72
CA LYS A 73 -4.76 -6.18 -5.33
C LYS A 73 -5.19 -5.42 -4.07
N GLN A 74 -4.30 -5.33 -3.08
CA GLN A 74 -4.57 -4.62 -1.83
C GLN A 74 -4.67 -3.10 -2.06
N ALA A 75 -3.79 -2.53 -2.89
CA ALA A 75 -3.80 -1.12 -3.24
C ALA A 75 -5.06 -0.72 -4.03
N GLU A 76 -5.47 -1.55 -4.99
CA GLU A 76 -6.73 -1.35 -5.75
C GLU A 76 -7.95 -1.41 -4.84
N LYS A 77 -8.00 -2.38 -3.92
CA LYS A 77 -9.07 -2.50 -2.93
C LYS A 77 -9.17 -1.25 -2.05
N TRP A 78 -8.05 -0.77 -1.53
CA TRP A 78 -8.02 0.45 -0.71
C TRP A 78 -8.36 1.70 -1.50
N LEU A 79 -7.97 1.78 -2.78
CA LEU A 79 -8.36 2.87 -3.67
C LEU A 79 -9.88 2.89 -3.92
N MET A 80 -10.48 1.73 -4.16
CA MET A 80 -11.94 1.60 -4.32
C MET A 80 -12.68 1.96 -3.03
N ASN A 81 -12.18 1.56 -1.85
CA ASN A 81 -12.79 1.95 -0.58
C ASN A 81 -12.68 3.47 -0.33
N SER A 82 -11.60 4.10 -0.79
CA SER A 82 -11.41 5.55 -0.70
C SER A 82 -12.44 6.34 -1.51
N SER A 83 -12.75 5.90 -2.73
CA SER A 83 -13.75 6.56 -3.56
C SER A 83 -15.16 6.42 -2.96
N LEU A 84 -15.50 5.23 -2.43
CA LEU A 84 -16.76 4.98 -1.73
C LEU A 84 -16.93 5.86 -0.48
N ASN A 85 -15.88 5.96 0.35
CA ASN A 85 -15.92 6.81 1.55
C ASN A 85 -16.01 8.30 1.21
N SER A 86 -15.36 8.73 0.13
CA SER A 86 -15.41 10.13 -0.34
C SER A 86 -16.81 10.51 -0.84
N ALA A 87 -17.51 9.58 -1.51
CA ALA A 87 -18.91 9.75 -1.89
C ALA A 87 -19.86 9.82 -0.68
N ASN A 88 -19.47 9.23 0.46
CA ASN A 88 -20.29 9.16 1.67
C ASN A 88 -20.03 10.28 2.69
N ARG A 89 -19.10 11.22 2.42
CA ARG A 89 -18.77 12.35 3.34
C ARG A 89 -19.88 13.41 3.50
N GLY A 90 -21.08 13.16 2.98
CA GLY A 90 -22.23 14.04 3.12
C GLY A 90 -22.89 14.06 4.51
N SER A 91 -22.42 13.29 5.49
CA SER A 91 -23.04 13.26 6.83
C SER A 91 -22.04 12.95 7.94
N GLY A 92 -21.86 13.88 8.88
CA GLY A 92 -21.29 13.61 10.21
C GLY A 92 -19.78 13.87 10.37
N SER A 93 -19.41 15.11 10.70
CA SER A 93 -18.15 15.41 11.37
C SER A 93 -18.26 15.01 12.84
N ASP A 94 -17.66 13.88 13.23
CA ASP A 94 -17.53 13.49 14.63
C ASP A 94 -16.47 14.37 15.31
N PRO A 95 -16.83 15.21 16.30
CA PRO A 95 -15.90 16.15 16.93
C PRO A 95 -14.85 15.49 17.84
N ASP A 96 -15.02 14.21 18.19
CA ASP A 96 -14.03 13.41 18.94
C ASP A 96 -12.91 12.83 18.06
N PHE A 97 -12.96 13.03 16.74
CA PHE A 97 -12.04 12.41 15.80
C PHE A 97 -10.77 13.27 15.57
N ASP A 98 -10.06 13.62 16.65
CA ASP A 98 -8.67 14.09 16.56
C ASP A 98 -7.74 12.98 17.07
N ALA A 99 -7.66 11.89 16.30
CA ALA A 99 -6.79 10.77 16.62
C ALA A 99 -5.31 11.03 16.26
N GLY A 100 -4.89 12.29 16.13
CA GLY A 100 -3.51 12.68 15.84
C GLY A 100 -2.97 12.19 14.48
N ILE A 101 -3.83 11.64 13.60
CA ILE A 101 -3.40 11.10 12.32
C ILE A 101 -3.57 12.17 11.24
N PRO A 102 -2.48 12.63 10.59
CA PRO A 102 -2.55 13.69 9.59
C PRO A 102 -3.46 13.26 8.42
N GLN A 103 -4.49 14.07 8.18
CA GLN A 103 -5.46 13.89 7.09
C GLN A 103 -4.81 14.22 5.75
N ASN A 104 -4.18 13.24 5.10
CA ASN A 104 -3.47 13.45 3.84
C ASN A 104 -4.43 13.21 2.64
N ASN A 105 -5.16 14.26 2.22
CA ASN A 105 -6.42 14.08 1.47
C ASN A 105 -6.36 14.30 -0.05
N GLN A 106 -5.23 14.65 -0.67
CA GLN A 106 -5.23 15.02 -2.09
C GLN A 106 -4.14 14.38 -2.97
N THR A 107 -3.06 13.85 -2.41
CA THR A 107 -1.95 13.30 -3.20
C THR A 107 -2.00 11.77 -3.33
N THR A 108 -3.00 11.12 -2.77
CA THR A 108 -3.07 9.66 -2.58
C THR A 108 -3.36 8.88 -3.86
N GLU A 109 -4.42 9.21 -4.60
CA GLU A 109 -4.86 8.37 -5.73
C GLU A 109 -3.85 8.30 -6.88
N ALA A 110 -3.34 9.44 -7.33
CA ALA A 110 -2.36 9.48 -8.42
C ALA A 110 -1.07 8.73 -8.05
N THR A 111 -0.61 8.88 -6.80
CA THR A 111 0.56 8.16 -6.28
C THR A 111 0.32 6.66 -6.21
N VAL A 112 -0.86 6.22 -5.76
CA VAL A 112 -1.22 4.80 -5.71
C VAL A 112 -1.29 4.19 -7.11
N ARG A 113 -1.88 4.90 -8.07
CA ARG A 113 -1.91 4.45 -9.48
C ARG A 113 -0.52 4.31 -10.06
N LYS A 114 0.38 5.25 -9.73
CA LYS A 114 1.77 5.19 -10.16
C LYS A 114 2.52 4.02 -9.53
N LEU A 115 2.32 3.76 -8.23
CA LEU A 115 2.84 2.56 -7.55
C LEU A 115 2.38 1.27 -8.26
N ILE A 116 1.08 1.14 -8.56
CA ILE A 116 0.53 -0.03 -9.25
C ILE A 116 1.18 -0.21 -10.62
N GLN A 117 1.31 0.88 -11.38
CA GLN A 117 1.94 0.85 -12.70
C GLN A 117 3.40 0.39 -12.62
N GLU A 118 4.19 0.96 -11.71
CA GLU A 118 5.60 0.60 -11.55
C GLU A 118 5.79 -0.84 -11.06
N LEU A 119 4.94 -1.32 -10.14
CA LEU A 119 4.96 -2.72 -9.70
C LEU A 119 4.57 -3.70 -10.82
N THR A 120 3.66 -3.30 -11.71
CA THR A 120 3.25 -4.12 -12.87
C THR A 120 4.39 -4.24 -13.88
N LEU A 121 5.16 -3.17 -14.06
CA LEU A 121 6.31 -3.13 -14.99
C LEU A 121 7.60 -3.68 -14.36
N MET A 122 7.57 -4.11 -13.10
CA MET A 122 8.75 -4.56 -12.36
C MET A 122 9.31 -5.87 -12.96
N THR A 123 10.58 -5.83 -13.36
CA THR A 123 11.33 -7.01 -13.78
C THR A 123 11.91 -7.74 -12.57
N ASP A 124 12.27 -9.01 -12.75
CA ASP A 124 12.91 -9.80 -11.68
C ASP A 124 14.24 -9.14 -11.27
N PRO A 125 14.41 -8.71 -10.00
CA PRO A 125 15.66 -8.13 -9.54
C PRO A 125 16.80 -9.16 -9.47
N THR A 126 16.51 -10.46 -9.61
CA THR A 126 17.49 -11.54 -9.59
C THR A 126 17.80 -12.13 -10.96
N SER A 127 17.11 -11.70 -12.03
CA SER A 127 17.50 -12.13 -13.38
C SER A 127 18.88 -11.55 -13.70
N ASP A 128 19.85 -12.43 -13.91
CA ASP A 128 21.21 -12.05 -14.25
C ASP A 128 21.18 -11.26 -15.58
N PRO A 129 21.79 -10.06 -15.67
CA PRO A 129 21.84 -9.29 -16.92
C PRO A 129 22.43 -10.07 -18.10
N THR A 130 23.18 -11.13 -17.82
CA THR A 130 23.80 -12.00 -18.81
C THR A 130 22.82 -13.00 -19.47
N GLU A 131 21.74 -13.42 -18.80
CA GLU A 131 20.75 -14.35 -19.39
C GLU A 131 19.79 -13.64 -20.37
N ALA A 132 19.51 -12.35 -20.17
CA ALA A 132 18.65 -11.57 -21.07
C ALA A 132 19.26 -11.39 -22.48
N LEU A 133 20.58 -11.45 -22.61
CA LEU A 133 21.29 -11.41 -23.91
C LEU A 133 21.29 -12.76 -24.64
N SER A 134 21.14 -13.88 -23.92
CA SER A 134 21.09 -15.23 -24.51
C SER A 134 19.75 -15.49 -25.21
N THR A 135 18.64 -15.04 -24.62
CA THR A 135 17.30 -15.28 -25.17
C THR A 135 16.98 -14.44 -26.42
N ALA A 136 17.67 -13.31 -26.61
CA ALA A 136 17.55 -12.49 -27.81
C ALA A 136 18.33 -13.06 -29.02
N ALA A 137 19.38 -13.87 -28.78
CA ALA A 137 20.21 -14.44 -29.84
C ALA A 137 19.53 -15.63 -30.55
N ASP A 138 18.75 -16.45 -29.84
CA ASP A 138 18.08 -17.62 -30.41
C ASP A 138 16.89 -17.27 -31.34
N ALA A 139 16.32 -16.07 -31.21
CA ALA A 139 15.19 -15.64 -32.05
C ALA A 139 15.61 -15.14 -33.46
N SER A 140 16.92 -14.99 -33.73
CA SER A 140 17.41 -14.44 -35.00
C SER A 140 17.85 -15.51 -36.01
N SER A 141 17.91 -16.79 -35.62
CA SER A 141 18.45 -17.88 -36.46
C SER A 141 17.42 -18.70 -37.25
N THR A 142 16.12 -18.39 -37.20
CA THR A 142 15.07 -19.23 -37.81
C THR A 142 14.50 -18.70 -39.13
N LEU A 143 15.15 -17.73 -39.79
CA LEU A 143 14.66 -17.11 -41.03
C LEU A 143 15.68 -17.12 -42.17
N THR A 144 16.28 -18.28 -42.47
CA THR A 144 16.87 -18.56 -43.79
C THR A 144 16.98 -20.07 -44.01
N VAL A 145 15.98 -20.67 -44.68
CA VAL A 145 16.14 -21.65 -45.78
C VAL A 145 14.93 -21.50 -46.70
#